data_AF-A0A966DXP2-F1
#
_entry.id   AF-A0A966DXP2-F1
#
_cell.length_a   1.000
_cell.length_b   1.000
_cell.length_c   1.000
_cell.angle_alpha   90.00
_cell.angle_beta   90.00
_cell.angle_gamma   90.00
#
_symmetry.space_group_name_H-M   'P 1'
#
loop_
_entity.id
_entity.type
_entity.pdbx_description
1 polymer ?
#
loop_
_entity_poly.entity_id
_entity_poly.type
_entity_poly.pdbx_seq_one_letter_code
_entity_poly.pdbx_strand_id
1 'polypeptide(L)'
;MADLHIDDFYRDVAKIFLRLYAVFPRKTVLYVEDISGPDEPDEFGLHHPRFQACFSTMVWLAEHGYLNFDDNIRQEALDQAVLSQKGFLLLSSRSDQALTRVEVDESLPPSVVEESRANIAQLRHAMREGSSITLQKCVRYLLAHPPIGAH
;
A
#
# COMPACT_ATOMS: atom_id res chain seq x y z
N MET A 1 -12.98 20.76 5.46
CA MET A 1 -13.38 19.49 4.82
C MET A 1 -12.10 18.74 4.55
N ALA A 2 -11.93 17.54 5.10
CA ALA A 2 -10.78 16.70 4.75
C ALA A 2 -10.87 16.38 3.26
N ASP A 3 -9.74 16.46 2.57
CA ASP A 3 -9.62 16.13 1.16
C ASP A 3 -9.87 14.63 0.99
N LEU A 4 -11.12 14.23 0.74
CA LEU A 4 -11.54 12.83 0.60
C LEU A 4 -10.64 12.04 -0.37
N HIS A 5 -10.19 12.71 -1.43
CA HIS A 5 -9.27 12.14 -2.42
C HIS A 5 -7.91 11.73 -1.82
N ILE A 6 -7.41 12.46 -0.81
CA ILE A 6 -6.18 12.13 -0.10
C ILE A 6 -6.38 10.93 0.84
N ASP A 7 -7.54 10.84 1.49
CA ASP A 7 -7.88 9.68 2.33
C ASP A 7 -7.98 8.40 1.49
N ASP A 8 -8.56 8.50 0.30
CA ASP A 8 -8.61 7.43 -0.70
C ASP A 8 -7.21 7.03 -1.17
N PHE A 9 -6.33 8.00 -1.46
CA PHE A 9 -4.94 7.73 -1.82
C PHE A 9 -4.22 6.90 -0.75
N TYR A 10 -4.33 7.28 0.53
CA TYR A 10 -3.70 6.51 1.61
C TYR A 10 -4.27 5.08 1.71
N ARG A 11 -5.58 4.92 1.49
CA ARG A 11 -6.22 3.60 1.48
C ARG A 11 -5.72 2.74 0.34
N ASP A 12 -5.59 3.31 -0.86
CA ASP A 12 -5.13 2.61 -2.05
C ASP A 12 -3.67 2.16 -1.90
N VAL A 13 -2.78 3.07 -1.48
CA VAL A 13 -1.37 2.74 -1.20
C VAL A 13 -1.28 1.57 -0.22
N ALA A 14 -2.05 1.61 0.86
CA ALA A 14 -2.03 0.54 1.85
C ALA A 14 -2.48 -0.80 1.26
N LYS A 15 -3.58 -0.83 0.51
CA LYS A 15 -4.08 -2.06 -0.13
C LYS A 15 -3.08 -2.60 -1.17
N ILE A 16 -2.49 -1.73 -1.99
CA ILE A 16 -1.48 -2.10 -2.99
C ILE A 16 -0.26 -2.75 -2.31
N PHE A 17 0.28 -2.11 -1.27
CA PHE A 17 1.41 -2.66 -0.52
C PHE A 17 1.08 -4.00 0.13
N LEU A 18 -0.07 -4.12 0.78
CA LEU A 18 -0.51 -5.40 1.38
C LEU A 18 -0.63 -6.51 0.34
N ARG A 19 -1.21 -6.20 -0.82
CA ARG A 19 -1.41 -7.15 -1.92
C ARG A 19 -0.09 -7.62 -2.51
N LEU A 20 0.79 -6.69 -2.89
CA LEU A 20 2.07 -7.03 -3.50
C LEU A 20 3.02 -7.73 -2.51
N TYR A 21 3.02 -7.34 -1.24
CA TYR A 21 3.83 -8.01 -0.22
C TYR A 21 3.39 -9.46 -0.01
N ALA A 22 2.09 -9.75 -0.08
CA ALA A 22 1.57 -11.10 0.10
C ALA A 22 1.97 -12.09 -1.02
N VAL A 23 2.31 -11.58 -2.21
CA VAL A 23 2.66 -12.42 -3.37
C VAL A 23 4.14 -12.36 -3.77
N PHE A 24 4.89 -11.40 -3.21
CA PHE A 24 6.32 -11.24 -3.44
C PHE A 24 7.09 -12.56 -3.17
N PRO A 25 8.11 -12.93 -3.98
CA PRO A 25 8.69 -12.18 -5.10
C PRO A 25 8.02 -12.45 -6.46
N ARG A 26 6.84 -13.08 -6.49
CA ARG A 26 6.15 -13.36 -7.75
C ARG A 26 5.56 -12.07 -8.32
N LYS A 27 5.69 -11.92 -9.63
CA LYS A 27 4.96 -10.92 -10.40
C LYS A 27 3.47 -11.31 -10.47
N THR A 28 2.58 -10.32 -10.45
CA THR A 28 1.13 -10.51 -10.55
C THR A 28 0.50 -9.42 -11.41
N VAL A 29 -0.67 -9.70 -11.98
CA VAL A 29 -1.54 -8.61 -12.43
C VAL A 29 -2.13 -7.94 -11.20
N LEU A 30 -2.08 -6.61 -11.15
CA LEU A 30 -2.66 -5.81 -10.09
C LEU A 30 -3.80 -4.98 -10.67
N TYR A 31 -5.04 -5.38 -10.39
CA TYR A 31 -6.24 -4.72 -10.90
C TYR A 31 -6.66 -3.55 -10.00
N VAL A 32 -7.16 -2.48 -10.61
CA VAL A 32 -7.71 -1.32 -9.91
C VAL A 32 -8.95 -1.72 -9.10
N GLU A 33 -9.80 -2.59 -9.66
CA GLU A 33 -11.03 -3.04 -8.99
C GLU A 33 -10.78 -3.78 -7.67
N ASP A 34 -9.67 -4.52 -7.57
CA ASP A 34 -9.24 -5.19 -6.34
C ASP A 34 -8.86 -4.19 -5.23
N ILE A 35 -8.55 -2.94 -5.60
CA ILE A 35 -8.06 -1.90 -4.70
C ILE A 35 -9.17 -0.91 -4.37
N SER A 36 -9.78 -0.27 -5.37
CA SER A 36 -10.79 0.78 -5.16
C SER A 36 -12.24 0.27 -5.18
N GLY A 37 -12.47 -0.97 -5.59
CA GLY A 37 -13.80 -1.48 -5.93
C GLY A 37 -14.10 -1.36 -7.43
N PRO A 38 -15.23 -1.93 -7.89
CA PRO A 38 -15.57 -2.02 -9.31
C PRO A 38 -15.63 -0.64 -9.96
N ASP A 39 -15.37 -0.59 -11.26
CA ASP A 39 -15.57 0.62 -12.04
C ASP A 39 -17.07 0.89 -12.29
N GLU A 40 -17.42 2.16 -12.31
CA GLU A 40 -18.77 2.66 -12.60
C GLU A 40 -18.67 3.71 -13.72
N PRO A 41 -18.47 3.27 -14.98
CA PRO A 41 -18.27 4.19 -16.08
C PRO A 41 -19.54 5.00 -16.38
N ASP A 42 -19.35 6.21 -16.88
CA ASP A 42 -20.46 7.08 -17.26
C ASP A 42 -21.15 6.64 -18.57
N GLU A 43 -22.17 7.40 -19.00
CA GLU A 43 -22.93 7.13 -20.23
C GLU A 43 -22.07 7.11 -21.51
N PHE A 44 -20.84 7.64 -21.45
CA PHE A 44 -19.87 7.66 -22.56
C PHE A 44 -18.78 6.60 -22.41
N GLY A 45 -18.85 5.77 -21.36
CA GLY A 45 -17.87 4.73 -21.07
C GLY A 45 -16.59 5.25 -20.41
N LEU A 46 -16.60 6.46 -19.84
CA LEU A 46 -15.44 7.01 -19.13
C LEU A 46 -15.41 6.50 -17.69
N HIS A 47 -14.25 6.01 -17.27
CA HIS A 47 -14.01 5.54 -15.90
C HIS A 47 -14.37 6.60 -14.85
N HIS A 48 -14.91 6.16 -13.72
CA HIS A 48 -15.22 7.05 -12.61
C HIS A 48 -13.93 7.69 -12.04
N PRO A 49 -13.94 8.96 -11.59
CA PRO A 49 -12.74 9.62 -11.05
C PRO A 49 -12.03 8.85 -9.93
N ARG A 50 -12.79 8.10 -9.10
CA ARG A 50 -12.23 7.24 -8.04
C ARG A 50 -11.38 6.09 -8.59
N PHE A 51 -11.82 5.49 -9.68
CA PHE A 51 -11.13 4.40 -10.37
C PHE A 51 -9.85 4.93 -11.02
N GLN A 52 -9.95 6.06 -11.72
CA GLN A 52 -8.79 6.75 -12.32
C GLN A 52 -7.76 7.20 -11.28
N ALA A 53 -8.19 7.70 -10.12
CA ALA A 53 -7.31 8.09 -9.03
C ALA A 53 -6.53 6.89 -8.44
N CYS A 54 -7.18 5.74 -8.35
CA CYS A 54 -6.53 4.51 -7.90
C CYS A 54 -5.49 4.02 -8.90
N PHE A 55 -5.83 3.97 -10.20
CA PHE A 55 -4.87 3.65 -11.26
C PHE A 55 -3.66 4.58 -11.22
N SER A 56 -3.91 5.89 -11.10
CA SER A 56 -2.86 6.91 -10.98
C SER A 56 -1.99 6.72 -9.74
N THR A 57 -2.56 6.24 -8.63
CA THR A 57 -1.81 5.91 -7.40
C THR A 57 -0.83 4.76 -7.65
N MET A 58 -1.23 3.74 -8.40
CA MET A 58 -0.38 2.60 -8.74
C MET A 58 0.80 3.02 -9.61
N VAL A 59 0.54 3.84 -10.64
CA VAL A 59 1.57 4.41 -11.51
C VAL A 59 2.52 5.30 -10.71
N TRP A 60 1.98 6.19 -9.85
CA TRP A 60 2.78 7.06 -9.01
C TRP A 60 3.72 6.28 -8.08
N LEU A 61 3.24 5.18 -7.47
CA LEU A 61 4.09 4.30 -6.65
C LEU A 61 5.23 3.67 -7.46
N ALA A 62 5.00 3.32 -8.73
CA ALA A 62 6.03 2.81 -9.61
C ALA A 62 7.08 3.88 -9.94
N GLU A 63 6.65 5.08 -10.31
CA GLU A 63 7.53 6.23 -10.60
C GLU A 63 8.43 6.59 -9.42
N HIS A 64 7.94 6.41 -8.19
CA HIS A 64 8.69 6.67 -6.96
C HIS A 64 9.46 5.44 -6.45
N GLY A 65 9.52 4.38 -7.27
CA GLY A 65 10.33 3.20 -7.08
C GLY A 65 9.85 2.30 -5.94
N TYR A 66 8.56 2.31 -5.58
CA TYR A 66 8.01 1.37 -4.58
C TYR A 66 7.61 0.01 -5.18
N LEU A 67 7.28 -0.01 -6.46
CA LEU A 67 6.95 -1.21 -7.22
C LEU A 67 7.52 -1.11 -8.64
N ASN A 68 7.62 -2.23 -9.32
CA ASN A 68 7.92 -2.32 -10.74
C ASN A 68 6.76 -3.04 -11.44
N PHE A 69 6.52 -2.75 -12.72
CA PHE A 69 5.56 -3.43 -13.58
C PHE A 69 6.07 -3.40 -15.03
N ASP A 70 5.56 -4.28 -15.89
CA ASP A 70 6.05 -4.38 -17.27
C ASP A 70 5.21 -3.53 -18.24
N ASP A 71 3.88 -3.55 -18.15
CA ASP A 71 2.99 -2.74 -18.99
C ASP A 71 1.63 -2.45 -18.31
N ASN A 72 0.87 -1.50 -18.85
CA ASN A 72 -0.48 -1.18 -18.43
C ASN A 72 -1.51 -2.03 -19.19
N ILE A 73 -2.45 -2.64 -18.48
CA ILE A 73 -3.66 -3.19 -19.09
C ILE A 73 -4.70 -2.08 -19.08
N ARG A 74 -4.66 -1.25 -20.13
CA ARG A 74 -5.49 -0.02 -20.23
C ARG A 74 -5.32 0.84 -18.98
N GLN A 75 -6.41 1.40 -18.44
CA GLN A 75 -6.45 2.10 -17.16
C GLN A 75 -7.07 1.21 -16.06
N GLU A 76 -7.01 -0.11 -16.24
CA GLU A 76 -7.71 -1.09 -15.40
C GLU A 76 -6.73 -1.90 -14.53
N ALA A 77 -5.49 -2.08 -14.97
CA ALA A 77 -4.48 -2.82 -14.20
C ALA A 77 -3.03 -2.52 -14.61
N LEU A 78 -2.10 -2.91 -13.73
CA LEU A 78 -0.68 -3.07 -14.06
C LEU A 78 -0.38 -4.56 -14.27
N ASP A 79 0.21 -4.90 -15.41
CA ASP A 79 0.69 -6.26 -15.67
C ASP A 79 2.08 -6.48 -15.06
N GLN A 80 2.33 -7.72 -14.62
CA GLN A 80 3.63 -8.14 -14.11
C GLN A 80 4.15 -7.29 -12.92
N ALA A 81 3.23 -6.74 -12.12
CA ALA A 81 3.53 -5.91 -10.97
C ALA A 81 4.21 -6.70 -9.83
N VAL A 82 5.24 -6.11 -9.23
CA VAL A 82 6.00 -6.68 -8.10
C VAL A 82 6.61 -5.56 -7.24
N LEU A 83 6.82 -5.80 -5.95
CA LEU A 83 7.56 -4.84 -5.11
C LEU A 83 8.99 -4.65 -5.63
N SER A 84 9.44 -3.41 -5.61
CA SER A 84 10.86 -3.10 -5.82
C SER A 84 11.68 -3.46 -4.57
N GLN A 85 13.01 -3.36 -4.66
CA GLN A 85 13.87 -3.46 -3.47
C GLN A 85 13.49 -2.43 -2.40
N LYS A 86 13.24 -1.18 -2.79
CA LYS A 86 12.84 -0.10 -1.87
C LYS A 86 11.51 -0.44 -1.19
N GLY A 87 10.50 -0.84 -1.97
CA GLY A 87 9.19 -1.21 -1.43
C GLY A 87 9.26 -2.40 -0.46
N PHE A 88 9.99 -3.45 -0.85
CA PHE A 88 10.17 -4.62 0.00
C PHE A 88 10.89 -4.30 1.31
N LEU A 89 12.06 -3.63 1.24
CA LEU A 89 12.83 -3.30 2.44
C LEU A 89 12.05 -2.39 3.37
N LEU A 90 11.36 -1.38 2.84
CA LEU A 90 10.50 -0.48 3.61
C LEU A 90 9.39 -1.23 4.34
N LEU A 91 8.72 -2.18 3.69
CA LEU A 91 7.61 -2.93 4.30
C LEU A 91 8.10 -3.97 5.33
N SER A 92 9.28 -4.56 5.09
CA SER A 92 9.89 -5.55 5.98
C SER A 92 10.65 -4.92 7.16
N SER A 93 11.03 -3.65 7.07
CA SER A 93 11.79 -2.98 8.13
C SER A 93 10.94 -2.77 9.38
N ARG A 94 11.62 -2.64 10.52
CA ARG A 94 10.99 -2.30 11.79
C ARG A 94 10.39 -0.90 11.70
N SER A 95 9.19 -0.76 12.25
CA SER A 95 8.59 0.54 12.48
C SER A 95 9.24 1.16 13.72
N ASP A 96 9.95 2.27 13.54
CA ASP A 96 10.54 3.03 14.67
C ASP A 96 9.47 3.78 15.48
N GLN A 97 8.30 4.00 14.87
CA GLN A 97 7.15 4.54 15.56
C GLN A 97 6.19 3.41 15.94
N ALA A 98 5.75 3.35 17.19
CA ALA A 98 4.60 2.55 17.61
C ALA A 98 3.31 3.18 17.04
N LEU A 99 3.17 3.12 15.71
CA LEU A 99 2.10 3.75 14.93
C LEU A 99 0.74 3.15 15.28
N THR A 100 0.73 1.88 15.63
CA THR A 100 -0.41 1.21 16.24
C THR A 100 -0.04 0.76 17.65
N ARG A 101 -0.99 0.88 18.60
CA ARG A 101 -0.89 0.20 19.89
C ARG A 101 -1.18 -1.27 19.66
N VAL A 102 -0.24 -2.00 19.08
CA VAL A 102 -0.27 -3.45 19.25
C VAL A 102 0.03 -3.68 20.71
N GLU A 103 -1.00 -4.02 21.49
CA GLU A 103 -0.78 -4.62 22.80
C GLU A 103 0.00 -5.90 22.54
N VAL A 104 1.32 -5.81 22.74
CA VAL A 104 2.19 -6.96 22.63
C VAL A 104 1.83 -7.83 23.82
N ASP A 105 1.08 -8.89 23.56
CA ASP A 105 0.85 -9.93 24.54
C ASP A 105 2.23 -10.51 24.91
N GLU A 106 2.69 -10.23 26.13
CA GLU A 106 3.99 -10.67 26.65
C GLU A 106 4.11 -12.20 26.72
N SER A 107 3.00 -12.93 26.53
CA SER A 107 3.02 -14.39 26.39
C SER A 107 3.45 -14.87 25.00
N LEU A 108 3.55 -13.99 24.01
CA LEU A 108 3.97 -14.35 22.66
C LEU A 108 5.48 -14.61 22.58
N PRO A 109 5.93 -15.56 21.74
CA PRO A 109 7.34 -15.78 21.50
C PRO A 109 8.05 -14.52 21.00
N PRO A 110 9.32 -14.26 21.38
CA PRO A 110 10.06 -13.07 20.97
C PRO A 110 10.11 -12.84 19.46
N SER A 111 10.16 -13.90 18.67
CA SER A 111 10.13 -13.81 17.19
C SER A 111 8.83 -13.22 16.65
N VAL A 112 7.69 -13.53 17.27
CA VAL A 112 6.37 -13.03 16.86
C VAL A 112 6.21 -11.55 17.24
N VAL A 113 6.73 -11.18 18.42
CA VAL A 113 6.78 -9.78 18.86
C VAL A 113 7.60 -8.95 17.87
N GLU A 114 8.75 -9.46 17.45
CA GLU A 114 9.61 -8.76 16.48
C GLU A 114 8.97 -8.65 15.09
N GLU A 115 8.26 -9.68 14.63
CA GLU A 115 7.51 -9.63 13.36
C GLU A 115 6.34 -8.62 13.42
N SER A 116 5.66 -8.50 14.57
CA SER A 116 4.59 -7.51 14.77
C SER A 116 5.06 -6.06 14.67
N ARG A 117 6.36 -5.83 14.88
CA ARG A 117 7.00 -4.50 14.78
C ARG A 117 7.35 -4.14 13.34
N ALA A 118 7.25 -5.06 12.38
CA ALA A 118 7.46 -4.74 10.97
C ALA A 118 6.41 -3.75 10.45
N ASN A 119 6.82 -2.87 9.56
CA ASN A 119 5.96 -1.89 8.91
C ASN A 119 4.72 -2.51 8.26
N ILE A 120 4.88 -3.67 7.62
CA ILE A 120 3.77 -4.42 7.03
C ILE A 120 2.76 -4.90 8.09
N ALA A 121 3.21 -5.28 9.28
CA ALA A 121 2.32 -5.75 10.34
C ALA A 121 1.49 -4.60 10.92
N GLN A 122 2.13 -3.43 11.13
CA GLN A 122 1.45 -2.20 11.54
C GLN A 122 0.40 -1.77 10.50
N LEU A 123 0.73 -1.84 9.21
CA LEU A 123 -0.18 -1.51 8.12
C LEU A 123 -1.38 -2.47 8.05
N ARG A 124 -1.16 -3.78 8.22
CA ARG A 124 -2.24 -4.78 8.32
C ARG A 124 -3.17 -4.48 9.48
N HIS A 125 -2.61 -4.15 10.64
CA HIS A 125 -3.39 -3.84 11.83
C HIS A 125 -4.26 -2.60 11.60
N ALA A 126 -3.68 -1.50 11.10
CA ALA A 126 -4.40 -0.27 10.77
C ALA A 126 -5.55 -0.51 9.77
N MET A 127 -5.34 -1.37 8.77
CA MET A 127 -6.37 -1.72 7.80
C MET A 127 -7.52 -2.53 8.43
N ARG A 128 -7.21 -3.45 9.37
CA ARG A 128 -8.21 -4.29 10.06
C ARG A 128 -9.02 -3.51 11.08
N GLU A 129 -8.40 -2.59 11.81
CA GLU A 129 -9.09 -1.72 12.77
C GLU A 129 -10.05 -0.74 12.10
N GLY A 130 -9.85 -0.44 10.82
CA GLY A 130 -10.69 0.52 10.07
C GLY A 130 -10.46 1.99 10.44
N SER A 131 -9.48 2.29 11.30
CA SER A 131 -9.13 3.67 11.67
C SER A 131 -8.41 4.38 10.52
N SER A 132 -9.12 5.26 9.81
CA SER A 132 -8.54 6.08 8.74
C SER A 132 -7.34 6.91 9.24
N ILE A 133 -7.41 7.44 10.47
CA ILE A 133 -6.32 8.24 11.05
C ILE A 133 -5.06 7.38 11.25
N THR A 134 -5.23 6.17 11.77
CA THR A 134 -4.10 5.25 12.00
C THR A 134 -3.49 4.82 10.66
N LEU A 135 -4.34 4.51 9.68
CA LEU A 135 -3.92 4.15 8.32
C LEU A 135 -3.11 5.26 7.66
N GLN A 136 -3.61 6.50 7.72
CA GLN A 136 -2.91 7.67 7.20
C GLN A 136 -1.55 7.86 7.85
N LYS A 137 -1.45 7.73 9.18
CA LYS A 137 -0.17 7.81 9.89
C LYS A 137 0.80 6.74 9.41
N CYS A 138 0.34 5.51 9.24
CA CYS A 138 1.16 4.42 8.73
C CYS A 138 1.68 4.72 7.33
N VAL A 139 0.80 5.05 6.40
CA VAL A 139 1.21 5.29 5.01
C VAL A 139 2.10 6.53 4.89
N ARG A 140 1.79 7.62 5.61
CA ARG A 140 2.66 8.81 5.64
C ARG A 140 4.05 8.49 6.15
N TYR A 141 4.15 7.69 7.23
CA TYR A 141 5.44 7.23 7.73
C TYR A 141 6.19 6.47 6.64
N LEU A 142 5.55 5.50 5.98
CA LEU A 142 6.17 4.72 4.90
C LEU A 142 6.67 5.60 3.74
N LEU A 143 5.82 6.51 3.25
CA LEU A 143 6.16 7.36 2.10
C LEU A 143 7.19 8.45 2.43
N ALA A 144 7.37 8.79 3.70
CA ALA A 144 8.38 9.77 4.14
C ALA A 144 9.80 9.17 4.22
N HIS A 145 9.96 7.85 4.13
CA HIS A 145 11.29 7.24 4.19
C HIS A 145 12.06 7.56 2.90
N PRO A 146 13.24 8.20 3.01
CA PRO A 146 14.10 8.39 1.86
C PRO A 146 14.52 7.03 1.29
N PRO A 147 14.81 6.94 -0.02
CA PRO A 147 15.31 5.72 -0.62
C PRO A 147 16.57 5.26 0.11
N ILE A 148 16.58 3.99 0.56
CA ILE A 148 17.74 3.36 1.18
C ILE A 148 18.86 3.34 0.13
N GLY A 149 19.93 4.09 0.35
CA GLY A 149 21.09 4.15 -0.55
C GLY A 149 21.33 5.47 -1.29
N ALA A 150 20.60 6.55 -0.97
CA ALA A 150 20.98 7.90 -1.43
C ALA A 150 22.07 8.51 -0.52
N HIS A 151 23.31 8.09 -0.73
CA HIS A 151 24.52 8.81 -0.31
C HIS A 151 25.37 9.13 -1.53
#